data_AF-A0A1G5R519-F1
#
_entry.id   AF-A0A1G5R519-F1
#
_cell.length_a   1.000
_cell.length_b   1.000
_cell.length_c   1.000
_cell.angle_alpha   90.00
_cell.angle_beta   90.00
_cell.angle_gamma   90.00
#
_symmetry.space_group_name_H-M   'P 1'
#
loop_
_entity.id
_entity.type
_entity.pdbx_description
1 polymer ?
#
loop_
_entity_poly.entity_id
_entity_poly.type
_entity_poly.pdbx_seq_one_letter_code
_entity_poly.pdbx_strand_id
1 'polypeptide(L)'
;MKLLTLLLLLLVGVLIAKPVFFGFRAQKPADYAGTEPAFILEKHLSGPIVAEGIVYGPLGKVTNSFVAQMQGAWADGKGTLAEDFTYSNGASQTRNWTLTKQEGNRFTATAPDVVGEAEGVVSGSTVRLIYKIILPEASGGYTLSATDWMYLAEDGVILNKSEMRMWGIKVAELVATMRPAQTAD
;
A
#
# COMPACT_ATOMS: atom_id res chain seq x y z
N MET A 1 4.08 39.81 -24.15
CA MET A 1 5.10 38.94 -23.52
C MET A 1 4.78 38.63 -22.06
N LYS A 2 4.67 39.61 -21.16
CA LYS A 2 4.38 39.38 -19.72
C LYS A 2 3.12 38.55 -19.43
N LEU A 3 2.01 38.81 -20.12
CA LEU A 3 0.76 38.06 -19.96
C LEU A 3 0.89 36.59 -20.40
N LEU A 4 1.58 36.34 -21.52
CA LEU A 4 1.82 34.98 -22.01
C LEU A 4 2.72 34.19 -21.06
N THR A 5 3.77 34.83 -20.52
CA THR A 5 4.63 34.24 -19.48
C THR A 5 3.83 33.89 -18.22
N LEU A 6 2.94 34.78 -17.77
CA LEU A 6 2.10 34.52 -16.60
C LEU A 6 1.15 33.34 -16.83
N LEU A 7 0.50 33.28 -18.01
CA LEU A 7 -0.37 32.16 -18.38
C LEU A 7 0.39 30.83 -18.46
N LEU A 8 1.62 30.83 -18.99
CA LEU A 8 2.46 29.65 -19.05
C LEU A 8 2.87 29.17 -17.64
N LEU A 9 3.26 30.08 -16.76
CA LEU A 9 3.59 29.75 -15.38
C LEU A 9 2.38 29.20 -14.62
N LEU A 10 1.20 29.79 -14.83
CA LEU A 10 -0.05 29.27 -14.26
C LEU A 10 -0.36 27.87 -14.77
N LEU A 11 -0.22 27.62 -16.08
CA LEU A 11 -0.43 26.31 -16.67
C LEU A 11 0.53 25.27 -16.10
N VAL A 12 1.83 25.59 -16.02
CA VAL A 12 2.84 24.71 -15.41
C VAL A 12 2.50 24.44 -13.94
N GLY A 13 2.10 25.47 -13.20
CA GLY A 13 1.64 25.33 -11.81
C GLY A 13 0.45 24.37 -11.68
N VAL A 14 -0.56 24.50 -12.55
CA VAL A 14 -1.74 23.60 -12.58
C VAL A 14 -1.33 22.17 -12.92
N LEU A 15 -0.45 21.97 -13.90
CA LEU A 15 0.03 20.64 -14.29
C LEU A 15 0.79 19.95 -13.15
N ILE A 16 1.57 20.69 -12.37
CA ILE A 16 2.28 20.17 -11.19
C ILE A 16 1.31 19.92 -10.02
N ALA A 17 0.33 20.80 -9.81
CA ALA A 17 -0.61 20.72 -8.70
C ALA A 17 -1.64 19.60 -8.87
N LYS A 18 -2.09 19.31 -10.10
CA LYS A 18 -3.11 18.30 -10.39
C LYS A 18 -2.84 16.93 -9.73
N PRO A 19 -1.68 16.27 -9.91
CA PRO A 19 -1.42 14.97 -9.28
C PRO A 19 -1.31 15.04 -7.75
N VAL A 20 -1.05 16.23 -7.18
CA VAL A 20 -0.96 16.44 -5.74
C VAL A 20 -2.36 16.51 -5.11
N PHE A 21 -3.27 17.27 -5.73
CA PHE A 21 -4.60 17.53 -5.16
C PHE A 21 -5.70 16.59 -5.66
N PHE A 22 -5.53 15.98 -6.83
CA PHE A 22 -6.54 15.14 -7.48
C PHE A 22 -5.99 13.77 -7.89
N GLY A 23 -4.81 13.38 -7.39
CA GLY A 23 -4.20 12.08 -7.65
C GLY A 23 -4.49 11.06 -6.55
N PHE A 24 -3.99 9.84 -6.75
CA PHE A 24 -4.12 8.73 -5.80
C PHE A 24 -3.75 9.08 -4.34
N ARG A 25 -2.72 9.91 -4.15
CA ARG A 25 -2.25 10.33 -2.83
C ARG A 25 -3.13 11.38 -2.14
N ALA A 26 -4.06 11.99 -2.88
CA ALA A 26 -4.99 12.98 -2.34
C ALA A 26 -6.14 12.32 -1.56
N GLN A 27 -6.36 11.01 -1.75
CA GLN A 27 -7.38 10.24 -1.03
C GLN A 27 -7.20 10.34 0.48
N LYS A 28 -8.31 10.50 1.19
CA LYS A 28 -8.38 10.60 2.66
C LYS A 28 -9.24 9.47 3.20
N PRO A 29 -8.93 8.89 4.37
CA PRO A 29 -9.77 7.89 5.00
C PRO A 29 -11.24 8.33 5.15
N ALA A 30 -11.47 9.63 5.41
CA ALA A 30 -12.80 10.20 5.51
C ALA A 30 -13.63 10.10 4.22
N ASP A 31 -13.00 10.00 3.05
CA ASP A 31 -13.70 9.86 1.76
C ASP A 31 -14.45 8.51 1.67
N TYR A 32 -14.05 7.53 2.50
CA TYR A 32 -14.63 6.18 2.57
C TYR A 32 -15.38 5.93 3.88
N ALA A 33 -15.61 6.96 4.70
CA ALA A 33 -16.33 6.77 5.95
C ALA A 33 -17.76 6.27 5.66
N GLY A 34 -18.16 5.18 6.30
CA GLY A 34 -19.48 4.58 6.14
C GLY A 34 -19.67 3.74 4.87
N THR A 35 -18.62 3.46 4.09
CA THR A 35 -18.71 2.46 3.03
C THR A 35 -18.75 1.05 3.62
N GLU A 36 -19.48 0.16 2.95
CA GLU A 36 -19.63 -1.24 3.30
C GLU A 36 -19.05 -2.14 2.19
N PRO A 37 -18.63 -3.39 2.51
CA PRO A 37 -18.54 -3.97 3.85
C PRO A 37 -17.42 -3.33 4.70
N ALA A 38 -17.64 -3.17 6.01
CA ALA A 38 -16.64 -2.63 6.91
C ALA A 38 -15.36 -3.49 7.00
N PHE A 39 -14.19 -2.87 6.80
CA PHE A 39 -12.90 -3.52 6.93
C PHE A 39 -12.55 -3.70 8.41
N ILE A 40 -12.45 -4.96 8.85
CA ILE A 40 -12.00 -5.34 10.19
C ILE A 40 -10.63 -6.02 10.09
N LEU A 41 -9.57 -5.43 10.66
CA LEU A 41 -8.19 -5.94 10.56
C LEU A 41 -8.07 -7.40 11.05
N GLU A 42 -8.60 -7.67 12.25
CA GLU A 42 -8.54 -8.99 12.90
C GLU A 42 -9.28 -10.10 12.15
N LYS A 43 -10.18 -9.72 11.23
CA LYS A 43 -10.94 -10.66 10.40
C LYS A 43 -10.30 -10.83 9.02
N HIS A 44 -10.04 -9.73 8.33
CA HIS A 44 -9.67 -9.75 6.92
C HIS A 44 -8.15 -9.89 6.69
N LEU A 45 -7.33 -9.59 7.71
CA LEU A 45 -5.87 -9.82 7.70
C LEU A 45 -5.49 -10.94 8.67
N SER A 46 -6.28 -12.02 8.72
CA SER A 46 -6.11 -13.13 9.64
C SER A 46 -6.18 -14.47 8.90
N GLY A 47 -5.43 -15.45 9.38
CA GLY A 47 -5.34 -16.77 8.76
C GLY A 47 -4.45 -16.78 7.51
N PRO A 48 -4.46 -17.91 6.77
CA PRO A 48 -3.75 -18.05 5.52
C PRO A 48 -4.36 -17.15 4.44
N ILE A 49 -3.53 -16.35 3.78
CA ILE A 49 -3.92 -15.42 2.71
C ILE A 49 -2.98 -15.63 1.52
N VAL A 50 -3.54 -15.60 0.31
CA VAL A 50 -2.76 -15.51 -0.93
C VAL A 50 -2.93 -14.14 -1.52
N ALA A 51 -1.82 -13.50 -1.86
CA ALA A 51 -1.80 -12.27 -2.64
C ALA A 51 -1.14 -12.49 -4.00
N GLU A 52 -1.70 -11.87 -5.02
CA GLU A 52 -1.18 -11.90 -6.39
C GLU A 52 -1.19 -10.49 -6.94
N GLY A 53 -0.09 -10.08 -7.56
CA GLY A 53 0.02 -8.70 -7.99
C GLY A 53 1.12 -8.43 -9.00
N ILE A 54 1.18 -7.16 -9.39
CA ILE A 54 2.14 -6.61 -10.33
C ILE A 54 2.75 -5.33 -9.77
N VAL A 55 4.03 -5.17 -10.06
CA VAL A 55 4.82 -3.97 -9.75
C VAL A 55 5.11 -3.25 -11.05
N TYR A 56 4.76 -1.98 -11.09
CA TYR A 56 5.09 -1.05 -12.16
C TYR A 56 6.31 -0.22 -11.77
N GLY A 57 7.22 -0.04 -12.73
CA GLY A 57 8.34 0.87 -12.61
C GLY A 57 7.97 2.33 -12.89
N PRO A 58 8.96 3.25 -12.88
CA PRO A 58 8.73 4.70 -13.01
C PRO A 58 8.14 5.10 -14.37
N LEU A 59 8.34 4.28 -15.40
CA LEU A 59 7.81 4.50 -16.75
C LEU A 59 6.42 3.87 -16.97
N GLY A 60 5.78 3.34 -15.92
CA GLY A 60 4.46 2.71 -15.99
C GLY A 60 4.45 1.32 -16.64
N LYS A 61 5.63 0.75 -16.94
CA LYS A 61 5.74 -0.64 -17.42
C LYS A 61 5.79 -1.58 -16.24
N VAL A 62 5.15 -2.75 -16.38
CA VAL A 62 5.30 -3.85 -15.43
C VAL A 62 6.76 -4.27 -15.40
N THR A 63 7.37 -4.25 -14.21
CA THR A 63 8.74 -4.72 -13.98
C THR A 63 8.78 -6.11 -13.39
N ASN A 64 7.73 -6.49 -12.64
CA ASN A 64 7.64 -7.80 -12.02
C ASN A 64 6.17 -8.14 -11.71
N SER A 65 5.78 -9.41 -11.78
CA SER A 65 4.62 -9.91 -11.05
C SER A 65 5.08 -10.68 -9.82
N PHE A 66 4.19 -10.87 -8.86
CA PHE A 66 4.49 -11.65 -7.66
C PHE A 66 3.27 -12.47 -7.20
N VAL A 67 3.58 -13.55 -6.50
CA VAL A 67 2.65 -14.27 -5.64
C VAL A 67 3.22 -14.19 -4.22
N ALA A 68 2.40 -13.83 -3.24
CA ALA A 68 2.76 -13.85 -1.83
C ALA A 68 1.89 -14.85 -1.09
N GLN A 69 2.54 -15.76 -0.36
CA GLN A 69 1.88 -16.57 0.66
C GLN A 69 1.97 -15.81 1.97
N MET A 70 0.85 -15.65 2.66
CA MET A 70 0.78 -14.80 3.85
C MET A 70 0.09 -15.52 4.99
N GLN A 71 0.51 -15.22 6.21
CA GLN A 71 -0.10 -15.72 7.43
C GLN A 71 -0.37 -14.57 8.39
N GLY A 72 -1.66 -14.26 8.56
CA GLY A 72 -2.15 -13.33 9.56
C GLY A 72 -2.41 -14.02 10.89
N ALA A 73 -2.03 -13.39 12.00
CA ALA A 73 -2.38 -13.82 13.35
C ALA A 73 -2.68 -12.60 14.21
N TRP A 74 -3.69 -12.69 15.07
CA TRP A 74 -4.12 -11.59 15.94
C TRP A 74 -4.36 -12.09 17.37
N ALA A 75 -3.91 -11.31 18.34
CA ALA A 75 -4.15 -11.51 19.76
C ALA A 75 -4.10 -10.16 20.49
N ASP A 76 -5.08 -9.89 21.35
CA ASP A 76 -5.10 -8.72 22.26
C ASP A 76 -4.82 -7.37 21.56
N GLY A 77 -5.41 -7.16 20.39
CA GLY A 77 -5.24 -5.92 19.60
C GLY A 77 -3.88 -5.76 18.93
N LYS A 78 -3.03 -6.79 18.96
CA LYS A 78 -1.80 -6.89 18.18
C LYS A 78 -1.96 -7.96 17.11
N GLY A 79 -1.43 -7.67 15.92
CA GLY A 79 -1.44 -8.57 14.78
C GLY A 79 -0.03 -8.79 14.24
N THR A 80 0.21 -9.94 13.64
CA THR A 80 1.35 -10.17 12.76
C THR A 80 0.87 -10.58 11.39
N LEU A 81 1.57 -10.12 10.35
CA LEU A 81 1.35 -10.56 8.98
C LEU A 81 2.70 -10.96 8.39
N ALA A 82 2.94 -12.26 8.36
CA ALA A 82 4.11 -12.84 7.68
C ALA A 82 3.79 -12.94 6.20
N GLU A 83 4.71 -12.50 5.34
CA GLU A 83 4.54 -12.41 3.90
C GLU A 83 5.76 -13.03 3.21
N ASP A 84 5.54 -14.07 2.40
CA ASP A 84 6.56 -14.75 1.61
C ASP A 84 6.30 -14.52 0.11
N PHE A 85 7.02 -13.57 -0.48
CA PHE A 85 6.90 -13.17 -1.88
C PHE A 85 7.77 -14.03 -2.79
N THR A 86 7.19 -14.47 -3.90
CA THR A 86 7.88 -15.05 -5.05
C THR A 86 7.60 -14.19 -6.28
N TYR A 87 8.66 -13.67 -6.88
CA TYR A 87 8.58 -12.77 -8.01
C TYR A 87 8.80 -13.50 -9.35
N SER A 88 8.26 -12.97 -10.44
CA SER A 88 8.39 -13.54 -11.79
C SER A 88 9.82 -13.60 -12.33
N ASN A 89 10.72 -12.79 -11.78
CA ASN A 89 12.15 -12.86 -12.09
C ASN A 89 12.92 -13.91 -11.27
N GLY A 90 12.21 -14.74 -10.49
CA GLY A 90 12.79 -15.78 -9.64
C GLY A 90 13.34 -15.31 -8.29
N ALA A 91 13.26 -14.00 -8.00
CA ALA A 91 13.61 -13.49 -6.67
C ALA A 91 12.54 -13.86 -5.65
N SER A 92 12.96 -14.00 -4.39
CA SER A 92 12.05 -14.14 -3.25
C SER A 92 12.37 -13.11 -2.18
N GLN A 93 11.35 -12.71 -1.43
CA GLN A 93 11.49 -11.76 -0.33
C GLN A 93 10.53 -12.15 0.78
N THR A 94 10.95 -11.98 2.02
CA THR A 94 10.06 -12.12 3.16
C THR A 94 9.85 -10.77 3.83
N ARG A 95 8.65 -10.53 4.35
CA ARG A 95 8.35 -9.36 5.18
C ARG A 95 7.42 -9.78 6.30
N ASN A 96 7.75 -9.37 7.52
CA ASN A 96 6.96 -9.66 8.70
C ASN A 96 6.51 -8.35 9.32
N TRP A 97 5.22 -8.05 9.15
CA TRP A 97 4.60 -6.91 9.80
C TRP A 97 4.19 -7.27 11.22
N THR A 98 4.36 -6.33 12.14
CA THR A 98 3.70 -6.30 13.45
C THR A 98 2.77 -5.11 13.46
N LEU A 99 1.48 -5.34 13.64
CA LEU A 99 0.42 -4.32 13.67
C LEU A 99 -0.05 -4.15 15.11
N THR A 100 -0.23 -2.92 15.57
CA THR A 100 -0.76 -2.61 16.91
C THR A 100 -1.93 -1.64 16.78
N LYS A 101 -3.13 -2.08 17.17
CA LYS A 101 -4.31 -1.21 17.21
C LYS A 101 -4.06 -0.06 18.19
N GLN A 102 -4.48 1.12 17.78
CA GLN A 102 -4.46 2.33 18.58
C GLN A 102 -5.91 2.72 18.90
N GLU A 103 -6.10 3.85 19.58
CA GLU A 103 -7.45 4.37 19.84
C GLU A 103 -8.22 4.68 18.54
N GLY A 104 -9.54 4.47 18.59
CA GLY A 104 -10.43 4.71 17.45
C GLY A 104 -10.17 3.75 16.29
N ASN A 105 -9.96 4.32 15.10
CA ASN A 105 -9.78 3.58 13.86
C ASN A 105 -8.31 3.55 13.38
N ARG A 106 -7.37 3.86 14.26
CA ARG A 106 -5.94 3.96 13.94
C ARG A 106 -5.20 2.69 14.36
N PHE A 107 -4.09 2.42 13.69
CA PHE A 107 -3.12 1.42 14.12
C PHE A 107 -1.71 1.86 13.70
N THR A 108 -0.69 1.30 14.35
CA THR A 108 0.70 1.42 13.90
C THR A 108 1.18 0.08 13.36
N ALA A 109 2.17 0.10 12.47
CA ALA A 109 2.79 -1.13 12.02
C ALA A 109 4.31 -1.00 11.87
N THR A 110 5.04 -2.08 12.12
CA THR A 110 6.50 -2.14 11.98
C THR A 110 6.90 -3.37 11.19
N ALA A 111 7.98 -3.27 10.43
CA ALA A 111 8.64 -4.40 9.77
C ALA A 111 10.16 -4.14 9.70
N PRO A 112 11.00 -5.17 9.49
CA PRO A 112 12.46 -5.01 9.49
C PRO A 112 12.99 -4.01 8.46
N ASP A 113 12.29 -3.85 7.33
CA ASP A 113 12.64 -2.95 6.23
C ASP A 113 11.89 -1.61 6.29
N VAL A 114 11.15 -1.34 7.37
CA VAL A 114 10.41 -0.09 7.57
C VAL A 114 11.17 0.84 8.51
N VAL A 115 11.31 2.10 8.11
CA VAL A 115 11.95 3.13 8.93
C VAL A 115 10.94 3.71 9.91
N GLY A 116 11.11 3.38 11.20
CA GLY A 116 10.21 3.83 12.27
C GLY A 116 8.90 3.03 12.26
N GLU A 117 7.78 3.72 12.43
CA GLU A 117 6.45 3.13 12.42
C GLU A 117 5.65 3.58 11.19
N ALA A 118 4.94 2.64 10.60
CA ALA A 118 3.89 2.89 9.63
C ALA A 118 2.63 3.39 10.35
N GLU A 119 1.95 4.36 9.75
CA GLU A 119 0.69 4.91 10.27
C GLU A 119 -0.50 4.37 9.47
N GLY A 120 -1.38 3.66 10.18
CA GLY A 120 -2.56 3.00 9.64
C GLY A 120 -3.86 3.67 10.06
N VAL A 121 -4.83 3.76 9.14
CA VAL A 121 -6.21 4.18 9.42
C VAL A 121 -7.18 3.28 8.69
N VAL A 122 -8.13 2.71 9.43
CA VAL A 122 -9.28 1.96 8.91
C VAL A 122 -10.45 2.92 8.71
N SER A 123 -11.14 2.88 7.57
CA SER A 123 -12.34 3.72 7.36
C SER A 123 -13.29 3.07 6.36
N GLY A 124 -14.50 2.74 6.82
CA GLY A 124 -15.47 1.97 6.04
C GLY A 124 -14.84 0.66 5.52
N SER A 125 -14.93 0.45 4.22
CA SER A 125 -14.34 -0.69 3.50
C SER A 125 -12.86 -0.54 3.17
N THR A 126 -12.14 0.41 3.76
CA THR A 126 -10.75 0.71 3.38
C THR A 126 -9.78 0.71 4.54
N VAL A 127 -8.51 0.45 4.22
CA VAL A 127 -7.37 0.70 5.09
C VAL A 127 -6.35 1.51 4.32
N ARG A 128 -5.88 2.60 4.92
CA ARG A 128 -4.72 3.36 4.43
C ARG A 128 -3.53 3.11 5.34
N LEU A 129 -2.37 2.82 4.77
CA LEU A 129 -1.10 2.72 5.47
C LEU A 129 -0.06 3.65 4.82
N ILE A 130 0.64 4.44 5.64
CA ILE A 130 1.71 5.36 5.19
C ILE A 130 2.99 5.02 5.94
N TYR A 131 4.09 4.82 5.20
CA TYR A 131 5.36 4.41 5.80
C TYR A 131 6.56 4.76 4.91
N LYS A 132 7.76 4.54 5.45
CA LYS A 132 9.02 4.60 4.70
C LYS A 132 9.63 3.20 4.66
N ILE A 133 9.99 2.73 3.48
CA ILE A 133 10.53 1.39 3.25
C ILE A 133 11.93 1.47 2.64
N ILE A 134 12.83 0.62 3.10
CA ILE A 134 14.18 0.44 2.56
C ILE A 134 14.12 -0.69 1.53
N LEU A 135 14.50 -0.40 0.30
CA LEU A 135 14.61 -1.43 -0.73
C LEU A 135 15.78 -2.38 -0.43
N PRO A 136 15.73 -3.64 -0.88
CA PRO A 136 16.88 -4.54 -0.81
C PRO A 136 18.13 -3.93 -1.47
N GLU A 137 19.32 -4.32 -1.00
CA GLU A 137 20.61 -3.86 -1.57
C GLU A 137 20.73 -4.12 -3.07
N ALA A 138 20.22 -5.26 -3.55
CA ALA A 138 20.17 -5.57 -4.98
C ALA A 138 19.33 -4.56 -5.81
N SER A 139 18.47 -3.79 -5.15
CA SER A 139 17.67 -2.70 -5.72
C SER A 139 18.18 -1.30 -5.33
N GLY A 140 19.40 -1.22 -4.78
CA GLY A 140 20.11 0.03 -4.48
C GLY A 140 19.95 0.56 -3.05
N GLY A 141 19.29 -0.16 -2.13
CA GLY A 141 19.21 0.24 -0.72
C GLY A 141 18.41 1.52 -0.44
N TYR A 142 17.70 2.05 -1.44
CA TYR A 142 17.04 3.34 -1.33
C TYR A 142 15.86 3.32 -0.36
N THR A 143 15.65 4.42 0.35
CA THR A 143 14.43 4.64 1.15
C THR A 143 13.34 5.29 0.31
N LEU A 144 12.19 4.63 0.21
CA LEU A 144 11.00 5.14 -0.47
C LEU A 144 9.92 5.50 0.53
N SER A 145 9.14 6.54 0.22
CA SER A 145 7.88 6.81 0.92
C SER A 145 6.75 6.05 0.23
N ALA A 146 6.03 5.22 0.97
CA ALA A 146 4.91 4.43 0.50
C ALA A 146 3.58 5.02 0.98
N THR A 147 2.60 5.06 0.08
CA THR A 147 1.19 5.27 0.40
C THR A 147 0.44 4.06 -0.12
N ASP A 148 -0.10 3.28 0.80
CA ASP A 148 -0.72 2.00 0.54
C ASP A 148 -2.20 2.06 0.91
N TRP A 149 -3.05 1.56 0.02
CA TRP A 149 -4.47 1.44 0.23
C TRP A 149 -4.93 0.01 -0.04
N MET A 150 -5.67 -0.52 0.91
CA MET A 150 -6.45 -1.73 0.77
C MET A 150 -7.94 -1.37 0.72
N TYR A 151 -8.66 -1.95 -0.23
CA TYR A 151 -10.09 -1.79 -0.44
C TYR A 151 -10.76 -3.16 -0.37
N LEU A 152 -11.67 -3.35 0.58
CA LEU A 152 -12.43 -4.58 0.71
C LEU A 152 -13.60 -4.55 -0.29
N ALA A 153 -13.61 -5.53 -1.20
CA ALA A 153 -14.71 -5.76 -2.12
C ALA A 153 -15.85 -6.53 -1.44
N GLU A 154 -17.05 -6.49 -2.04
CA GLU A 154 -18.25 -7.13 -1.52
C GLU A 154 -18.11 -8.65 -1.36
N ASP A 155 -17.31 -9.29 -2.20
CA ASP A 155 -17.02 -10.73 -2.17
C ASP A 155 -15.93 -11.12 -1.16
N GLY A 156 -15.40 -10.15 -0.41
CA GLY A 156 -14.35 -10.36 0.59
C GLY A 156 -12.92 -10.32 0.05
N VAL A 157 -12.72 -10.12 -1.25
CA VAL A 157 -11.40 -9.90 -1.83
C VAL A 157 -10.89 -8.52 -1.42
N ILE A 158 -9.63 -8.42 -1.02
CA ILE A 158 -8.98 -7.13 -0.77
C ILE A 158 -8.23 -6.72 -2.03
N LEU A 159 -8.58 -5.57 -2.59
CA LEU A 159 -7.83 -4.92 -3.65
C LEU A 159 -6.79 -4.02 -3.00
N ASN A 160 -5.53 -4.23 -3.35
CA ASN A 160 -4.42 -3.46 -2.83
C ASN A 160 -3.82 -2.59 -3.94
N LYS A 161 -3.56 -1.32 -3.62
CA LYS A 161 -2.83 -0.40 -4.48
C LYS A 161 -1.87 0.44 -3.65
N SER A 162 -0.61 0.47 -4.07
CA SER A 162 0.43 1.22 -3.37
C SER A 162 1.20 2.11 -4.34
N GLU A 163 1.46 3.36 -3.96
CA GLU A 163 2.39 4.25 -4.65
C GLU A 163 3.64 4.46 -3.81
N MET A 164 4.82 4.22 -4.40
CA MET A 164 6.12 4.42 -3.77
C MET A 164 6.88 5.56 -4.45
N ARG A 165 7.49 6.42 -3.63
CA ARG A 165 8.12 7.66 -4.09
C ARG A 165 9.51 7.85 -3.51
N MET A 166 10.40 8.36 -4.35
CA MET A 166 11.71 8.87 -3.97
C MET A 166 11.71 10.38 -4.14
N TRP A 167 12.00 11.13 -3.08
CA TRP A 167 12.01 12.61 -3.09
C TRP A 167 10.75 13.25 -3.72
N GLY A 168 9.59 12.63 -3.51
CA GLY A 168 8.30 13.09 -4.05
C GLY A 168 7.98 12.64 -5.48
N ILE A 169 8.93 12.05 -6.21
CA ILE A 169 8.73 11.50 -7.56
C ILE A 169 8.26 10.05 -7.44
N LYS A 170 7.20 9.67 -8.19
CA LYS A 170 6.73 8.28 -8.25
C LYS A 170 7.75 7.42 -8.97
N VAL A 171 8.23 6.39 -8.28
CA VAL A 171 9.25 5.47 -8.80
C VAL A 171 8.76 4.04 -8.90
N ALA A 172 7.74 3.67 -8.12
CA ALA A 172 7.09 2.39 -8.24
C ALA A 172 5.61 2.48 -7.87
N GLU A 173 4.83 1.58 -8.43
CA GLU A 173 3.42 1.37 -8.09
C GLU A 173 3.16 -0.13 -8.01
N LEU A 174 2.33 -0.54 -7.07
CA LEU A 174 1.91 -1.92 -6.87
C LEU A 174 0.40 -2.00 -6.99
N VAL A 175 -0.09 -3.05 -7.64
CA VAL A 175 -1.50 -3.44 -7.62
C VAL A 175 -1.56 -4.93 -7.33
N ALA A 176 -2.38 -5.32 -6.37
CA ALA A 176 -2.55 -6.71 -6.00
C ALA A 176 -3.98 -7.02 -5.56
N THR A 177 -4.30 -8.30 -5.54
CA THR A 177 -5.48 -8.85 -4.88
C THR A 177 -5.03 -9.72 -3.73
N MET A 178 -5.74 -9.70 -2.60
CA MET A 178 -5.52 -10.60 -1.48
C MET A 178 -6.82 -11.31 -1.16
N ARG A 179 -6.73 -12.62 -0.93
CA ARG A 179 -7.89 -13.48 -0.62
C ARG A 179 -7.47 -14.56 0.36
N PRO A 180 -8.39 -15.08 1.20
CA PRO A 180 -8.12 -16.26 1.99
C PRO A 180 -7.54 -17.36 1.11
N ALA A 181 -6.47 -18.02 1.56
CA ALA A 181 -5.94 -19.17 0.85
C ALA A 181 -7.04 -20.25 0.85
N GLN A 182 -7.31 -20.85 -0.32
CA GLN A 182 -8.14 -22.04 -0.34
C GLN A 182 -7.41 -23.13 0.44
N THR A 183 -8.04 -23.67 1.47
CA THR A 183 -7.60 -24.92 2.06
C THR A 183 -7.62 -25.96 0.94
N ALA A 184 -6.49 -26.57 0.65
CA ALA A 184 -6.49 -27.75 -0.19
C ALA A 184 -7.27 -28.84 0.57
N ASP A 185 -8.43 -29.22 0.05
CA ASP A 185 -9.17 -30.41 0.49
C ASP A 185 -8.36 -31.70 0.22
#